data_AF-A0A8S0H7K7-F1
#
_entry.id   AF-A0A8S0H7K7-F1
#
_cell.length_a   1.000
_cell.length_b   1.000
_cell.length_c   1.000
_cell.angle_alpha   90.00
_cell.angle_beta   90.00
_cell.angle_gamma   90.00
#
_symmetry.space_group_name_H-M   'P 1'
#
loop_
_entity.id
_entity.type
_entity.pdbx_description
1 polymer ?
#
loop_
_entity_poly.entity_id
_entity_poly.type
_entity_poly.pdbx_seq_one_letter_code
_entity_poly.pdbx_strand_id
1 'polypeptide(L)'
;MIDPWLRHRRIGIPTHLTVDHLLASSAIPLLFAPVKLDQEYFGDGAVRQSAPISPALHLGASRVLVVGVSGNPRGNDPESAGQRTYTGQEPTLAQIGGHMLNSTFIDSLESDIELLERLNHFSRLLPGSAADRALGIAPVEVLVIAPSQPIDEIAARHRHELPAALRVFLRGPGATRTSGAGVLSYLLFEAAYCNELIELGRSDALAKREELARFLGLASAPRA
;
A
#
# COMPACT_ATOMS: atom_id res chain seq x y z
N MET A 1 -25.93 9.26 2.34
CA MET A 1 -25.45 8.71 1.06
C MET A 1 -24.26 9.55 0.66
N ILE A 2 -23.15 8.95 0.24
CA ILE A 2 -21.96 9.69 -0.18
C ILE A 2 -22.22 10.21 -1.60
N ASP A 3 -21.95 11.48 -1.85
CA ASP A 3 -22.12 12.08 -3.18
C ASP A 3 -21.05 11.59 -4.17
N PRO A 4 -21.40 11.41 -5.46
CA PRO A 4 -20.41 11.14 -6.49
C PRO A 4 -19.41 12.29 -6.59
N TRP A 5 -18.16 11.99 -6.95
CA TRP A 5 -17.12 13.00 -7.11
C TRP A 5 -16.35 12.81 -8.42
N LEU A 6 -15.90 13.91 -8.99
CA LEU A 6 -15.15 13.95 -10.25
C LEU A 6 -13.86 14.74 -10.05
N ARG A 7 -12.73 14.14 -10.43
CA ARG A 7 -11.41 14.77 -10.45
C ARG A 7 -10.70 14.44 -11.76
N HIS A 8 -9.58 15.10 -12.02
CA HIS A 8 -8.75 14.81 -13.18
C HIS A 8 -8.41 13.32 -13.23
N ARG A 9 -8.97 12.62 -14.24
CA ARG A 9 -8.81 11.18 -14.49
C ARG A 9 -9.29 10.25 -13.36
N ARG A 10 -10.18 10.70 -12.47
CA ARG A 10 -10.72 9.89 -11.35
C ARG A 10 -12.19 10.21 -11.10
N ILE A 11 -12.99 9.18 -10.87
CA ILE A 11 -14.43 9.29 -10.62
C ILE A 11 -14.80 8.41 -9.44
N GLY A 12 -15.60 8.93 -8.51
CA GLY A 12 -16.26 8.15 -7.47
C GLY A 12 -17.74 8.04 -7.78
N ILE A 13 -18.24 6.82 -7.89
CA ILE A 13 -19.65 6.52 -8.18
C ILE A 13 -20.21 5.75 -6.98
N PRO A 14 -21.35 6.17 -6.40
CA PRO A 14 -22.04 5.38 -5.39
C PRO A 14 -22.42 4.02 -5.98
N THR A 15 -21.84 2.95 -5.44
CA THR A 15 -22.07 1.58 -5.90
C THR A 15 -22.15 0.63 -4.71
N HIS A 16 -22.81 -0.51 -4.90
CA HIS A 16 -22.78 -1.61 -3.95
C HIS A 16 -21.60 -2.52 -4.28
N LEU A 17 -20.61 -2.59 -3.38
CA LEU A 17 -19.43 -3.42 -3.60
C LEU A 17 -19.80 -4.91 -3.57
N THR A 18 -19.33 -5.63 -4.58
CA THR A 18 -19.48 -7.08 -4.74
C THR A 18 -18.11 -7.75 -4.80
N VAL A 19 -18.09 -9.08 -4.81
CA VAL A 19 -16.84 -9.85 -5.00
C VAL A 19 -16.14 -9.47 -6.30
N ASP A 20 -16.88 -9.19 -7.37
CA ASP A 20 -16.30 -8.79 -8.66
C ASP A 20 -15.51 -7.48 -8.54
N HIS A 21 -15.93 -6.55 -7.68
CA HIS A 21 -15.17 -5.31 -7.43
C HIS A 21 -13.83 -5.61 -6.75
N LEU A 22 -13.80 -6.60 -5.84
CA LEU A 22 -12.56 -7.03 -5.20
C LEU A 22 -11.63 -7.72 -6.22
N LEU A 23 -12.17 -8.63 -7.02
CA LEU A 23 -11.42 -9.32 -8.08
C LEU A 23 -10.87 -8.33 -9.11
N ALA A 24 -11.66 -7.33 -9.51
CA ALA A 24 -11.23 -6.26 -10.38
C ALA A 24 -10.06 -5.48 -9.78
N SER A 25 -10.17 -5.09 -8.51
CA SER A 25 -9.13 -4.33 -7.81
C SER A 25 -7.83 -5.10 -7.62
N SER A 26 -7.88 -6.44 -7.57
CA SER A 26 -6.72 -7.33 -7.44
C SER A 26 -6.24 -7.94 -8.77
N ALA A 27 -6.78 -7.52 -9.90
CA ALA A 27 -6.48 -8.11 -11.20
C ALA A 27 -5.14 -7.58 -11.75
N ILE A 28 -4.04 -7.96 -11.10
CA ILE A 28 -2.67 -7.55 -11.45
C ILE A 28 -2.42 -7.89 -12.93
N PRO A 29 -2.06 -6.92 -13.78
CA PRO A 29 -1.83 -7.16 -15.20
C PRO A 29 -0.84 -8.30 -15.42
N LEU A 30 -1.06 -9.07 -16.49
CA LEU A 30 -0.29 -10.26 -16.87
C LEU A 30 -0.49 -11.50 -15.98
N LEU A 31 -0.90 -11.32 -14.72
CA LEU A 31 -1.13 -12.42 -13.77
C LEU A 31 -2.59 -12.83 -13.70
N PHE A 32 -3.50 -11.87 -13.76
CA PHE A 32 -4.94 -12.09 -13.66
C PHE A 32 -5.69 -11.43 -14.82
N ALA A 33 -6.80 -12.06 -15.22
CA ALA A 33 -7.65 -11.53 -16.28
C ALA A 33 -8.40 -10.28 -15.79
N PRO A 34 -8.64 -9.27 -16.66
CA PRO A 34 -9.47 -8.13 -16.31
C PRO A 34 -10.90 -8.58 -16.03
N VAL A 35 -11.54 -7.94 -15.05
CA VAL A 35 -12.90 -8.27 -14.61
C VAL A 35 -13.86 -7.26 -15.21
N LYS A 36 -14.96 -7.75 -15.80
CA LYS A 36 -16.01 -6.89 -16.35
C LYS A 36 -16.93 -6.42 -15.22
N LEU A 37 -17.03 -5.12 -15.02
CA LEU A 37 -18.04 -4.51 -14.16
C LEU A 37 -18.92 -3.63 -15.04
N ASP A 38 -20.24 -3.85 -14.99
CA ASP A 38 -21.22 -3.21 -15.87
C ASP A 38 -20.83 -3.32 -17.36
N GLN A 39 -20.44 -2.20 -17.99
CA GLN A 39 -20.11 -2.10 -19.41
C GLN A 39 -18.60 -1.99 -19.69
N GLU A 40 -17.76 -1.99 -18.65
CA GLU A 40 -16.33 -1.72 -18.76
C GLU A 40 -15.50 -2.85 -18.13
N TYR A 41 -14.25 -2.96 -18.58
CA TYR A 41 -13.28 -3.90 -18.02
C TYR A 41 -12.34 -3.17 -17.06
N PHE A 42 -12.17 -3.74 -15.88
CA PHE A 42 -11.34 -3.21 -14.83
C PHE A 42 -10.17 -4.16 -14.57
N GLY A 43 -9.03 -3.57 -14.24
CA GLY A 43 -7.83 -4.25 -13.78
C GLY A 43 -7.38 -3.67 -12.45
N ASP A 44 -6.23 -4.14 -11.97
CA ASP A 44 -5.68 -3.70 -10.69
C ASP A 44 -5.60 -2.17 -10.53
N GLY A 45 -6.09 -1.69 -9.39
CA GLY A 45 -6.22 -0.28 -9.09
C GLY A 45 -4.89 0.46 -8.95
N ALA A 46 -3.86 -0.21 -8.45
CA ALA A 46 -2.57 0.43 -8.19
C ALA A 46 -1.85 0.86 -9.47
N VAL A 47 -2.13 0.19 -10.59
CA VAL A 47 -1.56 0.50 -11.91
C VAL A 47 -1.76 1.97 -12.30
N ARG A 48 -2.81 2.62 -11.77
CA ARG A 48 -3.12 4.04 -12.06
C ARG A 48 -3.38 4.87 -10.81
N GLN A 49 -3.25 4.31 -9.61
CA GLN A 49 -3.61 5.01 -8.38
C GLN A 49 -2.43 5.81 -7.82
N SER A 50 -2.24 7.01 -8.33
CA SER A 50 -1.19 7.93 -7.87
C SER A 50 -1.49 8.62 -6.53
N ALA A 51 -2.70 8.45 -5.99
CA ALA A 51 -3.15 9.15 -4.78
C ALA A 51 -4.14 8.27 -3.98
N PRO A 52 -3.63 7.21 -3.32
CA PRO A 52 -4.44 6.22 -2.61
C PRO A 52 -5.22 6.76 -1.39
N ILE A 53 -4.81 7.88 -0.80
CA ILE A 53 -5.51 8.49 0.35
C ILE A 53 -6.69 9.35 -0.11
N SER A 54 -6.62 9.88 -1.33
CA SER A 54 -7.60 10.81 -1.88
C SER A 54 -9.07 10.35 -1.78
N PRO A 55 -9.44 9.08 -2.04
CA PRO A 55 -10.80 8.61 -1.83
C PRO A 55 -11.29 8.82 -0.40
N ALA A 56 -10.49 8.47 0.61
CA ALA A 56 -10.86 8.63 2.01
C ALA A 56 -11.09 10.11 2.38
N LEU A 57 -10.28 11.02 1.83
CA LEU A 57 -10.45 12.46 2.04
C LEU A 57 -11.75 12.98 1.41
N HIS A 58 -12.11 12.50 0.21
CA HIS A 58 -13.39 12.86 -0.43
C HIS A 58 -14.60 12.31 0.33
N LEU A 59 -14.42 11.22 1.08
CA LEU A 59 -15.42 10.72 2.03
C LEU A 59 -15.52 11.55 3.32
N GLY A 60 -14.70 12.60 3.47
CA GLY A 60 -14.71 13.48 4.64
C GLY A 60 -13.84 13.00 5.79
N ALA A 61 -12.88 12.10 5.55
CA ALA A 61 -11.97 11.64 6.59
C ALA A 61 -11.10 12.80 7.13
N SER A 62 -11.19 13.07 8.43
CA SER A 62 -10.31 14.00 9.14
C SER A 62 -9.09 13.30 9.76
N ARG A 63 -9.11 11.96 9.80
CA ARG A 63 -8.02 11.10 10.26
C ARG A 63 -7.87 9.91 9.33
N VAL A 64 -6.65 9.58 8.92
CA VAL A 64 -6.34 8.45 8.03
C VAL A 64 -5.27 7.56 8.67
N LEU A 65 -5.64 6.31 8.97
CA LEU A 65 -4.69 5.27 9.34
C LEU A 65 -4.21 4.57 8.07
N VAL A 66 -2.92 4.66 7.78
CA VAL A 66 -2.29 3.99 6.65
C VAL A 66 -1.56 2.75 7.15
N VAL A 67 -1.91 1.60 6.57
CA VAL A 67 -1.18 0.34 6.75
C VAL A 67 -0.34 0.12 5.49
N GLY A 68 0.96 0.40 5.60
CA GLY A 68 1.92 0.14 4.54
C GLY A 68 2.23 -1.35 4.42
N VAL A 69 2.65 -1.76 3.24
CA VAL A 69 3.10 -3.13 2.95
C VAL A 69 4.58 -3.17 2.52
N SER A 70 5.25 -2.02 2.52
CA SER A 70 6.68 -1.92 2.26
C SER A 70 7.44 -1.95 3.58
N GLY A 71 8.39 -2.87 3.67
CA GLY A 71 9.35 -2.95 4.77
C GLY A 71 10.51 -1.96 4.62
N ASN A 72 10.33 -0.85 3.89
CA ASN A 72 11.20 0.31 4.03
C ASN A 72 10.69 1.09 5.25
N PRO A 73 11.26 0.88 6.45
CA PRO A 73 11.05 1.84 7.52
C PRO A 73 11.43 3.22 6.97
N ARG A 74 10.57 4.21 7.23
CA ARG A 74 10.86 5.63 7.00
C ARG A 74 12.30 5.91 7.44
N GLY A 75 13.21 5.98 6.48
CA GLY A 75 14.62 5.78 6.77
C GLY A 75 15.41 5.58 5.50
N ASN A 76 15.44 6.62 4.66
CA ASN A 76 16.69 6.95 3.97
C ASN A 76 17.71 7.33 5.05
N ASP A 77 18.12 6.38 5.89
CA ASP A 77 19.33 6.55 6.68
C ASP A 77 20.45 6.60 5.65
N PRO A 78 21.19 7.72 5.51
CA PRO A 78 22.30 7.81 4.56
C PRO A 78 23.36 6.73 4.81
N GLU A 79 23.39 6.19 6.03
CA GLU A 79 24.27 5.09 6.43
C GLU A 79 23.75 3.70 6.00
N SER A 80 22.43 3.56 5.82
CA SER A 80 21.76 2.37 5.25
C SER A 80 21.71 2.36 3.73
N ALA A 81 22.23 3.40 3.06
CA ALA A 81 22.64 3.35 1.65
C ALA A 81 23.88 2.44 1.46
N GLY A 82 23.95 1.35 2.23
CA GLY A 82 24.99 0.35 2.23
C GLY A 82 25.18 -0.20 0.83
N GLN A 83 26.38 0.03 0.30
CA GLN A 83 26.98 -0.66 -0.82
C GLN A 83 25.98 -1.03 -1.92
N ARG A 84 25.66 -0.06 -2.79
CA ARG A 84 25.19 -0.36 -4.15
C ARG A 84 26.22 -1.31 -4.78
N THR A 85 25.95 -2.60 -4.67
CA THR A 85 26.85 -3.64 -5.14
C THR A 85 26.70 -3.62 -6.65
N TYR A 86 27.58 -2.87 -7.31
CA TYR A 86 27.63 -2.84 -8.76
C TYR A 86 28.11 -4.20 -9.24
N THR A 87 27.16 -5.09 -9.55
CA THR A 87 27.45 -6.45 -10.00
C THR A 87 27.92 -6.49 -11.46
N GLY A 88 27.83 -5.37 -12.20
CA GLY A 88 28.14 -5.29 -13.63
C GLY A 88 27.21 -6.14 -14.51
N GLN A 89 26.15 -6.71 -13.95
CA GLN A 89 25.18 -7.55 -14.63
C GLN A 89 23.92 -6.74 -14.95
N GLU A 90 23.42 -6.86 -16.17
CA GLU A 90 22.13 -6.28 -16.55
C GLU A 90 21.02 -6.89 -15.69
N PRO A 91 20.06 -6.07 -15.21
CA PRO A 91 18.93 -6.57 -14.46
C PRO A 91 18.10 -7.51 -15.34
N THR A 92 17.77 -8.67 -14.78
CA THR A 92 16.90 -9.65 -15.43
C THR A 92 15.48 -9.10 -15.63
N LEU A 93 14.73 -9.62 -16.60
CA LEU A 93 13.33 -9.25 -16.81
C LEU A 93 12.48 -9.46 -15.54
N ALA A 94 12.80 -10.46 -14.71
CA ALA A 94 12.12 -10.69 -13.43
C ALA A 94 12.45 -9.60 -12.40
N GLN A 95 13.70 -9.12 -12.33
CA GLN A 95 14.08 -7.98 -11.47
C GLN A 95 13.37 -6.70 -11.91
N ILE A 96 13.33 -6.45 -13.23
CA ILE A 96 12.63 -5.30 -13.79
C ILE A 96 11.13 -5.40 -13.47
N GLY A 97 10.51 -6.57 -13.69
CA GLY A 97 9.09 -6.80 -13.40
C GLY A 97 8.75 -6.62 -11.92
N GLY A 98 9.53 -7.21 -11.01
CA GLY A 98 9.35 -7.04 -9.56
C GLY A 98 9.52 -5.58 -9.12
N HIS A 99 10.51 -4.87 -9.68
CA HIS A 99 10.70 -3.45 -9.42
C HIS A 99 9.56 -2.59 -9.95
N MET A 100 9.06 -2.86 -11.17
CA MET A 100 7.89 -2.17 -11.73
C MET A 100 6.64 -2.36 -10.88
N LEU A 101 6.41 -3.58 -10.35
CA LEU A 101 5.33 -3.81 -9.39
C LEU A 101 5.58 -2.94 -8.14
N ASN A 102 6.71 -3.09 -7.47
CA ASN A 102 6.99 -2.33 -6.23
C ASN A 102 6.81 -0.82 -6.41
N SER A 103 7.32 -0.24 -7.51
CA SER A 103 7.18 1.20 -7.78
C SER A 103 5.77 1.65 -8.12
N THR A 104 4.95 0.79 -8.70
CA THR A 104 3.56 1.12 -9.01
C THR A 104 2.68 1.11 -7.76
N PHE A 105 2.90 0.12 -6.87
CA PHE A 105 2.08 -0.10 -5.68
C PHE A 105 2.54 0.69 -4.44
N ILE A 106 3.86 0.79 -4.20
CA ILE A 106 4.41 1.34 -2.95
C ILE A 106 4.77 2.82 -3.07
N ASP A 107 5.52 3.19 -4.11
CA ASP A 107 6.06 4.55 -4.24
C ASP A 107 4.94 5.59 -4.37
N SER A 108 3.78 5.18 -4.92
CA SER A 108 2.59 6.02 -5.05
C SER A 108 1.96 6.37 -3.69
N LEU A 109 1.95 5.45 -2.73
CA LEU A 109 1.44 5.70 -1.38
C LEU A 109 2.37 6.61 -0.58
N GLU A 110 3.68 6.37 -0.63
CA GLU A 110 4.68 7.21 0.05
C GLU A 110 4.64 8.65 -0.47
N SER A 111 4.57 8.83 -1.79
CA SER A 111 4.45 10.15 -2.43
C SER A 111 3.16 10.88 -2.04
N ASP A 112 2.04 10.17 -1.92
CA ASP A 112 0.75 10.75 -1.53
C ASP A 112 0.73 11.16 -0.04
N ILE A 113 1.38 10.37 0.84
CA ILE A 113 1.57 10.75 2.25
C ILE A 113 2.41 12.01 2.36
N GLU A 114 3.53 12.10 1.64
CA GLU A 114 4.39 13.29 1.67
C GLU A 114 3.65 14.53 1.18
N LEU A 115 2.87 14.42 0.09
CA LEU A 115 2.03 15.50 -0.39
C LEU A 115 1.00 15.94 0.66
N LEU A 116 0.35 14.98 1.33
CA LEU A 116 -0.63 15.26 2.38
C LEU A 116 0.01 15.93 3.61
N GLU A 117 1.19 15.48 4.04
CA GLU A 117 1.94 16.11 5.14
C GLU A 117 2.36 17.54 4.79
N ARG A 118 2.80 17.79 3.54
CA ARG A 118 3.10 19.14 3.04
C ARG A 118 1.85 20.03 3.02
N LEU A 119 0.71 19.52 2.54
CA LEU A 119 -0.56 20.26 2.54
C LEU A 119 -1.02 20.60 3.97
N ASN A 120 -0.88 19.66 4.90
CA ASN A 120 -1.15 19.88 6.32
C ASN A 120 -0.26 20.98 6.91
N HIS A 121 1.01 21.03 6.53
CA HIS A 121 1.93 22.08 6.97
C HIS A 121 1.48 23.45 6.47
N PHE A 122 1.15 23.60 5.19
CA PHE A 122 0.65 24.86 4.63
C PHE A 122 -0.67 25.30 5.25
N SER A 123 -1.60 24.37 5.47
CA SER A 123 -2.89 24.64 6.11
C SER A 123 -2.73 25.26 7.51
N ARG A 124 -1.76 24.78 8.30
CA ARG A 124 -1.49 25.33 9.65
C ARG A 124 -0.93 26.75 9.64
N LEU A 125 -0.38 27.22 8.50
CA LEU A 125 0.16 28.58 8.35
C LEU A 125 -0.90 29.59 7.91
N LEU A 126 -2.06 29.13 7.43
CA LEU A 126 -3.16 30.01 7.06
C LEU A 126 -3.97 30.41 8.31
N PRO A 127 -4.41 31.68 8.42
CA PRO A 127 -5.26 32.12 9.53
C PRO A 127 -6.60 31.39 9.48
N GLY A 128 -6.78 30.44 10.41
CA GLY A 128 -7.87 29.48 10.42
C GLY A 128 -9.25 30.12 10.35
N SER A 129 -9.91 29.96 9.21
CA SER A 129 -11.29 30.39 8.99
C SER A 129 -12.22 29.17 8.94
N ALA A 130 -13.48 29.33 9.35
CA ALA A 130 -14.47 28.25 9.19
C ALA A 130 -14.67 27.84 7.71
N ALA A 131 -14.28 28.70 6.76
CA ALA A 131 -14.32 28.42 5.33
C ALA A 131 -13.26 27.39 4.89
N ASP A 132 -12.19 27.19 5.67
CA ASP A 132 -11.10 26.27 5.32
C ASP A 132 -11.57 24.81 5.36
N ARG A 133 -12.52 24.48 6.26
CA ARG A 133 -13.19 23.17 6.27
C ARG A 133 -14.10 22.97 5.06
N ALA A 134 -14.79 24.03 4.62
CA ALA A 134 -15.66 23.98 3.43
C ALA A 134 -14.88 23.85 2.12
N LEU A 135 -13.65 24.36 2.09
CA LEU A 135 -12.74 24.26 0.94
C LEU A 135 -11.87 22.98 0.94
N GLY A 136 -11.99 22.11 1.95
CA GLY A 136 -11.17 20.90 2.07
C GLY A 136 -9.70 21.18 2.42
N ILE A 137 -9.42 22.32 3.04
CA ILE A 137 -8.08 22.78 3.45
C ILE A 137 -7.77 22.36 4.89
N ALA A 138 -8.73 21.80 5.63
CA ALA A 138 -8.51 21.38 7.01
C ALA A 138 -7.38 20.34 7.13
N PRO A 139 -6.48 20.47 8.14
CA PRO A 139 -5.44 19.48 8.36
C PRO A 139 -6.03 18.10 8.65
N VAL A 140 -5.44 17.07 8.05
CA VAL A 140 -5.82 15.66 8.21
C VAL A 140 -4.75 14.96 9.03
N GLU A 141 -5.14 14.31 10.12
CA GLU A 141 -4.20 13.54 10.94
C GLU A 141 -3.88 12.21 10.24
N VAL A 142 -2.60 11.91 10.03
CA VAL A 142 -2.17 10.67 9.36
C VAL A 142 -1.30 9.87 10.32
N LEU A 143 -1.65 8.60 10.53
CA LEU A 143 -0.82 7.64 11.25
C LEU A 143 -0.42 6.52 10.29
N VAL A 144 0.88 6.25 10.19
CA VAL A 144 1.42 5.20 9.32
C VAL A 144 1.97 4.05 10.16
N ILE A 145 1.47 2.85 9.88
CA ILE A 145 2.00 1.58 10.37
C ILE A 145 2.61 0.86 9.18
N ALA A 146 3.88 0.55 9.27
CA ALA A 146 4.61 -0.22 8.27
C ALA A 146 5.13 -1.50 8.94
N PRO A 147 5.29 -2.59 8.18
CA PRO A 147 5.82 -3.83 8.71
C PRO A 147 7.26 -3.61 9.23
N SER A 148 7.58 -4.18 10.39
CA SER A 148 8.94 -4.11 10.96
C SER A 148 9.95 -4.98 10.21
N GLN A 149 9.48 -5.90 9.35
CA GLN A 149 10.30 -6.78 8.53
C GLN A 149 9.88 -6.70 7.06
N PRO A 150 10.83 -6.82 6.11
CA PRO A 150 10.52 -6.88 4.69
C PRO A 150 9.63 -8.08 4.33
N ILE A 151 8.46 -7.81 3.72
CA ILE A 151 7.46 -8.83 3.39
C ILE A 151 7.98 -9.82 2.32
N ASP A 152 8.86 -9.37 1.44
CA ASP A 152 9.51 -10.17 0.41
C ASP A 152 10.45 -11.23 1.00
N GLU A 153 11.17 -10.91 2.08
CA GLU A 153 11.98 -11.89 2.82
C GLU A 153 11.12 -12.97 3.47
N ILE A 154 9.96 -12.59 4.02
CA ILE A 154 8.98 -13.53 4.56
C ILE A 154 8.45 -14.43 3.44
N ALA A 155 8.03 -13.85 2.31
CA ALA A 155 7.54 -14.61 1.16
C ALA A 155 8.57 -15.61 0.61
N ALA A 156 9.86 -15.23 0.62
CA ALA A 156 10.94 -16.10 0.19
C ALA A 156 11.09 -17.37 1.04
N ARG A 157 10.81 -17.30 2.35
CA ARG A 157 10.81 -18.47 3.26
C ARG A 157 9.70 -19.47 2.91
N HIS A 158 8.54 -18.96 2.55
CA HIS A 158 7.34 -19.75 2.23
C HIS A 158 7.21 -20.15 0.76
N ARG A 159 8.19 -19.84 -0.10
CA ARG A 159 8.19 -20.16 -1.54
C ARG A 159 7.87 -21.63 -1.88
N HIS A 160 8.11 -22.54 -0.95
CA HIS A 160 7.96 -23.97 -1.14
C HIS A 160 6.50 -24.42 -1.08
N GLU A 161 5.64 -23.61 -0.47
CA GLU A 161 4.20 -23.85 -0.32
C GLU A 161 3.43 -23.54 -1.62
N LEU A 162 4.05 -22.81 -2.55
CA LEU A 162 3.41 -22.50 -3.81
C LEU A 162 3.03 -23.75 -4.64
N PRO A 163 1.90 -23.70 -5.36
CA PRO A 163 1.57 -24.66 -6.40
C PRO A 163 2.73 -24.90 -7.36
N ALA A 164 2.92 -26.16 -7.78
CA ALA A 164 4.06 -26.55 -8.62
C ALA A 164 4.15 -25.73 -9.91
N ALA A 165 3.02 -25.38 -10.52
CA ALA A 165 2.94 -24.54 -11.72
C ALA A 165 3.56 -23.15 -11.49
N LEU A 166 3.23 -22.49 -10.36
CA LEU A 166 3.78 -21.18 -10.01
C LEU A 166 5.28 -21.27 -9.64
N ARG A 167 5.69 -22.36 -8.97
CA ARG A 167 7.13 -22.61 -8.69
C ARG A 167 7.95 -22.79 -9.96
N VAL A 168 7.39 -23.38 -11.00
CA VAL A 168 8.07 -23.56 -12.30
C VAL A 168 8.11 -22.25 -13.08
N PHE A 169 7.02 -21.47 -13.08
CA PHE A 169 6.98 -20.13 -13.68
C PHE A 169 8.05 -19.21 -13.09
N LEU A 170 8.19 -19.22 -11.76
CA LEU A 170 9.21 -18.45 -11.03
C LEU A 170 10.62 -19.05 -11.10
N ARG A 171 10.81 -20.15 -11.82
CA ARG A 171 12.12 -20.76 -12.14
C ARG A 171 12.56 -20.50 -13.59
N GLY A 172 11.77 -19.78 -14.38
CA GLY A 172 12.09 -19.42 -15.76
C GLY A 172 13.38 -18.60 -15.89
N PRO A 173 14.00 -18.56 -17.09
CA PRO A 173 15.29 -17.92 -17.30
C PRO A 173 15.22 -16.42 -16.93
N GLY A 174 15.93 -16.05 -15.86
CA GLY A 174 15.97 -14.68 -15.31
C GLY A 174 15.44 -14.53 -13.89
N ALA A 175 14.75 -15.51 -13.32
CA ALA A 175 14.33 -15.47 -11.91
C ALA A 175 15.47 -15.98 -10.99
N THR A 176 16.30 -15.06 -10.49
CA THR A 176 17.27 -15.38 -9.44
C THR A 176 16.55 -15.49 -8.09
N ARG A 177 17.20 -16.14 -7.11
CA ARG A 177 16.66 -16.37 -5.75
C ARG A 177 16.12 -15.10 -5.08
N THR A 178 16.68 -13.94 -5.41
CA THR A 178 16.32 -12.63 -4.85
C THR A 178 15.27 -11.91 -5.69
N SER A 179 15.21 -12.12 -7.01
CA SER A 179 14.30 -11.37 -7.89
C SER A 179 12.86 -11.90 -7.89
N GLY A 180 12.68 -13.19 -7.64
CA GLY A 180 11.35 -13.78 -7.53
C GLY A 180 10.61 -13.38 -6.25
N ALA A 181 11.33 -13.03 -5.17
CA ALA A 181 10.78 -12.74 -3.84
C ALA A 181 9.76 -11.59 -3.84
N GLY A 182 10.02 -10.53 -4.60
CA GLY A 182 9.11 -9.40 -4.73
C GLY A 182 7.81 -9.73 -5.47
N VAL A 183 7.82 -10.66 -6.43
CA VAL A 183 6.59 -11.12 -7.11
C VAL A 183 5.87 -12.19 -6.28
N LEU A 184 6.64 -12.97 -5.51
CA LEU A 184 6.15 -14.02 -4.62
C LEU A 184 5.17 -13.47 -3.58
N SER A 185 5.46 -12.32 -2.96
CA SER A 185 4.58 -11.71 -1.96
C SER A 185 3.19 -11.35 -2.49
N TYR A 186 3.03 -11.10 -3.78
CA TYR A 186 1.73 -10.82 -4.41
C TYR A 186 0.94 -12.08 -4.80
N LEU A 187 1.60 -13.23 -4.92
CA LEU A 187 1.00 -14.48 -5.40
C LEU A 187 0.79 -15.50 -4.28
N LEU A 188 1.50 -15.34 -3.17
CA LEU A 188 1.47 -16.30 -2.08
C LEU A 188 0.29 -15.99 -1.15
N PHE A 189 -0.76 -16.79 -1.27
CA PHE A 189 -1.95 -16.75 -0.39
C PHE A 189 -2.09 -18.04 0.43
N GLU A 190 -0.95 -18.68 0.74
CA GLU A 190 -0.92 -19.92 1.53
C GLU A 190 -1.06 -19.63 3.02
N ALA A 191 -1.72 -20.55 3.73
CA ALA A 191 -2.11 -20.32 5.12
C ALA A 191 -0.92 -20.03 6.05
N ALA A 192 0.23 -20.68 5.86
CA ALA A 192 1.39 -20.44 6.74
C ALA A 192 1.96 -19.04 6.53
N TYR A 193 2.08 -18.59 5.29
CA TYR A 193 2.51 -17.23 4.96
C TYR A 193 1.55 -16.19 5.53
N CYS A 194 0.24 -16.35 5.32
CA CYS A 194 -0.75 -15.42 5.86
C CYS A 194 -0.71 -15.36 7.39
N ASN A 195 -0.51 -16.50 8.07
CA ASN A 195 -0.37 -16.53 9.52
C ASN A 195 0.88 -15.78 10.00
N GLU A 196 2.03 -15.94 9.32
CA GLU A 196 3.26 -15.21 9.66
C GLU A 196 3.07 -13.69 9.47
N LEU A 197 2.38 -13.25 8.41
CA LEU A 197 2.03 -11.85 8.20
C LEU A 197 1.07 -11.29 9.27
N ILE A 198 0.09 -12.08 9.69
CA ILE A 198 -0.84 -11.69 10.76
C ILE A 198 -0.10 -11.50 12.09
N GLU A 199 0.83 -12.40 12.41
CA GLU A 199 1.61 -12.31 13.65
C GLU A 199 2.57 -11.11 13.62
N LEU A 200 3.23 -10.86 12.47
CA LEU A 200 4.03 -9.65 12.27
C LEU A 200 3.18 -8.39 12.49
N GLY A 201 2.03 -8.30 11.83
CA GLY A 201 1.11 -7.17 11.96
C GLY A 201 0.61 -6.98 13.39
N ARG A 202 0.36 -8.07 14.12
CA ARG A 202 0.02 -8.04 15.55
C ARG A 202 1.18 -7.47 16.38
N SER A 203 2.39 -7.95 16.18
CA SER A 203 3.59 -7.47 16.88
C SER A 203 3.81 -5.98 16.63
N ASP A 204 3.72 -5.53 15.37
CA ASP A 204 3.92 -4.14 14.99
C ASP A 204 2.83 -3.21 15.57
N ALA A 205 1.58 -3.66 15.56
CA ALA A 205 0.48 -2.94 16.20
C ALA A 205 0.66 -2.83 17.73
N LEU A 206 1.15 -3.89 18.38
CA LEU A 206 1.42 -3.88 19.82
C LEU A 206 2.60 -2.97 20.17
N ALA A 207 3.65 -2.95 19.35
CA ALA A 207 4.78 -2.02 19.52
C ALA A 207 4.34 -0.55 19.43
N LYS A 208 3.32 -0.25 18.62
CA LYS A 208 2.73 1.10 18.47
C LYS A 208 1.42 1.30 19.25
N ARG A 209 1.14 0.47 20.25
CA ARG A 209 -0.15 0.44 20.97
C ARG A 209 -0.61 1.81 21.47
N GLU A 210 0.28 2.59 22.07
CA GLU A 210 -0.07 3.89 22.65
C GLU A 210 -0.44 4.93 21.59
N GLU A 211 0.32 4.97 20.50
CA GLU A 211 0.09 5.85 19.37
C GLU A 211 -1.24 5.52 18.67
N LEU A 212 -1.48 4.22 18.43
CA LEU A 212 -2.74 3.69 17.92
C LEU A 212 -3.92 4.02 18.82
N ALA A 213 -3.78 3.79 20.14
CA ALA A 213 -4.86 4.07 21.09
C ALA A 213 -5.21 5.55 21.13
N ARG A 214 -4.21 6.44 21.03
CA ARG A 214 -4.42 7.89 20.94
C ARG A 214 -5.13 8.28 19.64
N PHE A 215 -4.65 7.77 18.51
CA PHE A 215 -5.19 8.06 17.18
C PHE A 215 -6.65 7.62 17.02
N LEU A 216 -6.96 6.40 17.49
CA LEU A 216 -8.30 5.82 17.48
C LEU A 216 -9.23 6.40 18.57
N GLY A 217 -8.73 7.27 19.46
CA GLY A 217 -9.51 7.82 20.57
C GLY A 217 -9.88 6.80 21.65
N LEU A 218 -9.13 5.71 21.76
CA LEU A 218 -9.33 4.63 22.74
C LEU A 218 -8.65 4.92 24.08
N ALA A 219 -7.74 5.91 24.14
CA ALA A 219 -7.19 6.41 25.38
C ALA A 219 -8.30 7.15 26.16
N SER A 220 -8.99 6.42 27.03
CA SER A 220 -9.98 6.95 27.96
C SER A 220 -9.40 8.11 28.79
N ALA A 221 -10.19 9.18 28.92
CA ALA A 221 -10.01 10.22 29.92
C ALA A 221 -9.67 9.61 31.29
N PRO A 222 -8.85 10.29 32.13
CA PRO A 222 -8.55 9.80 33.46
C PRO A 222 -9.87 9.51 34.18
N ARG A 223 -10.04 8.27 34.67
CA ARG A 223 -11.13 7.94 35.58
C ARG A 223 -10.97 8.84 36.81
N ALA A 224 -11.92 9.77 36.98
CA ALA A 224 -12.08 10.57 38.18
C ALA A 224 -12.45 9.69 39.38
#